data_AF-Q8VQD2-F1
#
_entry.id   AF-Q8VQD2-F1
#
_cell.length_a   1.000
_cell.length_b   1.000
_cell.length_c   1.000
_cell.angle_alpha   90.00
_cell.angle_beta   90.00
_cell.angle_gamma   90.00
#
_symmetry.space_group_name_H-M   'P 1'
#
loop_
_entity.id
_entity.type
_entity.pdbx_description
1 polymer ?
#
loop_
_entity_poly.entity_id
_entity_poly.type
_entity_poly.pdbx_seq_one_letter_code
_entity_poly.pdbx_strand_id
1 'polypeptide(L)'
;KEMDKSGNVTISVEKEDFVRAITILNNNGFPKKKFADIEVIFPPSQLVASPSQENAKINYLKEQDIERLLSKIPGVIDCSVSLNVNNNESQPSSAAVLVISSPEVNLAPSV
;
A
#
# COMPACT_ATOMS: atom_id res chain seq x y z
N LYS A 1 1.88 7.09 -25.39
CA LYS A 1 1.03 6.35 -24.43
C LYS A 1 0.29 5.30 -25.20
N GLU A 2 0.61 4.03 -24.99
CA GLU A 2 -0.12 2.90 -25.55
C GLU A 2 -0.79 2.15 -24.40
N MET A 3 -2.01 1.66 -24.63
CA MET A 3 -2.76 0.88 -23.65
C MET A 3 -2.91 -0.53 -24.20
N ASP A 4 -2.45 -1.52 -23.45
CA ASP A 4 -2.65 -2.91 -23.84
C ASP A 4 -4.07 -3.39 -23.50
N LYS A 5 -4.46 -4.55 -24.04
CA LYS A 5 -5.77 -5.17 -23.75
C LYS A 5 -5.90 -5.65 -22.30
N SER A 6 -4.80 -5.66 -21.55
CA SER A 6 -4.70 -6.08 -20.15
C SER A 6 -4.78 -4.90 -19.16
N GLY A 7 -5.01 -3.67 -19.66
CA GLY A 7 -5.14 -2.46 -18.85
C GLY A 7 -3.81 -1.86 -18.38
N ASN A 8 -2.67 -2.37 -18.85
CA ASN A 8 -1.37 -1.74 -18.60
C ASN A 8 -1.16 -0.57 -19.57
N VAL A 9 -0.57 0.50 -19.05
CA VAL A 9 -0.24 1.69 -19.82
C VAL A 9 1.27 1.75 -20.01
N THR A 10 1.70 1.70 -21.27
CA THR A 10 3.10 1.89 -21.64
C THR A 10 3.33 3.35 -22.02
N ILE A 11 4.30 3.98 -21.34
CA ILE A 11 4.74 5.34 -21.63
C ILE A 11 6.12 5.26 -22.25
N SER A 12 6.22 5.69 -23.51
CA SER A 12 7.48 5.84 -24.24
C SER A 12 7.85 7.32 -24.28
N VAL A 13 9.11 7.62 -24.03
CA VAL A 13 9.69 8.97 -24.08
C VAL A 13 10.95 8.95 -24.95
N GLU A 14 11.33 10.11 -25.48
CA GLU A 14 12.61 10.25 -26.20
C GLU A 14 13.79 10.05 -25.25
N LYS A 15 14.94 9.66 -25.79
CA LYS A 15 16.09 9.24 -24.98
C LYS A 15 16.65 10.40 -24.16
N GLU A 16 16.57 11.61 -24.69
CA GLU A 16 17.00 12.85 -24.07
C GLU A 16 16.16 13.18 -22.82
N ASP A 17 14.87 12.82 -22.82
CA ASP A 17 13.92 13.11 -21.75
C ASP A 17 13.81 11.99 -20.69
N PHE A 18 14.49 10.86 -20.90
CA PHE A 18 14.37 9.68 -20.03
C PHE A 18 14.65 9.98 -18.55
N VAL A 19 15.73 10.72 -18.27
CA VAL A 19 16.12 11.07 -16.89
C VAL A 19 15.05 11.93 -16.22
N ARG A 20 14.50 12.90 -16.96
CA ARG A 20 13.44 13.79 -16.47
C ARG A 20 12.15 13.01 -16.21
N ALA A 21 11.77 12.12 -17.13
CA ALA A 21 10.58 11.29 -17.00
C ALA A 21 10.64 10.38 -15.76
N ILE A 22 11.76 9.69 -15.54
CA ILE A 22 11.98 8.85 -14.35
C ILE A 22 11.92 9.66 -13.06
N THR A 23 12.52 10.86 -13.05
CA THR A 23 12.49 11.76 -11.88
C THR A 23 11.05 12.15 -11.52
N ILE A 24 10.25 12.52 -12.52
CA ILE A 24 8.83 12.87 -12.33
C ILE A 24 8.04 11.65 -11.80
N LEU A 25 8.26 10.46 -12.37
CA LEU A 25 7.58 9.25 -11.93
C LEU A 25 7.90 8.91 -10.47
N ASN A 26 9.18 8.93 -10.09
CA ASN A 26 9.61 8.66 -8.73
C ASN A 26 9.07 9.68 -7.73
N ASN A 27 9.08 10.97 -8.07
CA ASN A 27 8.55 12.03 -7.22
C ASN A 27 7.03 11.90 -6.98
N ASN A 28 6.32 11.19 -7.86
CA ASN A 28 4.89 10.93 -7.75
C ASN A 28 4.57 9.50 -7.27
N GLY A 29 5.57 8.73 -6.84
CA GLY A 29 5.37 7.38 -6.30
C GLY A 29 5.02 6.31 -7.34
N PHE A 30 5.38 6.52 -8.60
CA PHE A 30 5.26 5.51 -9.64
C PHE A 30 6.56 4.69 -9.77
N PRO A 31 6.47 3.39 -10.11
CA PRO A 31 5.26 2.61 -10.34
C PRO A 31 4.55 2.27 -9.01
N LYS A 32 3.23 2.44 -8.98
CA LYS A 32 2.44 2.12 -7.78
C LYS A 32 2.63 0.66 -7.41
N LYS A 33 2.83 0.41 -6.11
CA LYS A 33 2.87 -0.94 -5.56
C LYS A 33 1.55 -1.64 -5.88
N LYS A 34 1.60 -2.80 -6.52
CA LYS A 34 0.41 -3.63 -6.72
C LYS A 34 0.11 -4.30 -5.38
N PHE A 35 -1.08 -4.08 -4.84
CA PHE A 35 -1.56 -4.84 -3.70
C PHE A 35 -1.68 -6.30 -4.14
N ALA A 36 -1.10 -7.21 -3.37
CA ALA A 36 -1.22 -8.63 -3.66
C ALA A 36 -2.66 -9.07 -3.40
N ASP A 37 -3.22 -9.85 -4.33
CA ASP A 37 -4.56 -10.40 -4.18
C ASP A 37 -4.60 -11.31 -2.95
N ILE A 38 -5.67 -11.15 -2.16
CA ILE A 38 -5.87 -11.89 -0.91
C ILE A 38 -5.84 -13.41 -1.14
N GLU A 39 -6.30 -13.85 -2.31
CA GLU A 39 -6.34 -15.26 -2.73
C GLU A 39 -4.95 -15.85 -3.02
N VAL A 40 -3.98 -15.01 -3.40
CA VAL A 40 -2.59 -15.41 -3.60
C VAL A 40 -1.88 -15.57 -2.27
N ILE A 41 -2.18 -14.71 -1.29
CA ILE A 41 -1.56 -14.75 0.05
C ILE A 41 -2.22 -15.80 0.95
N PHE A 42 -3.54 -15.99 0.83
CA PHE A 42 -4.33 -16.94 1.62
C PHE A 42 -5.13 -17.87 0.70
N PRO A 43 -4.49 -18.87 0.06
CA PRO A 43 -5.16 -19.78 -0.86
C PRO A 43 -6.19 -20.67 -0.13
N PRO A 44 -7.37 -20.91 -0.72
CA PRO A 44 -8.45 -21.69 -0.12
C PRO A 44 -8.21 -23.21 -0.12
N SER A 45 -7.09 -23.68 -0.65
CA SER A 45 -6.83 -25.10 -0.98
C SER A 45 -6.49 -26.00 0.22
N GLN A 46 -6.55 -25.51 1.45
CA GLN A 46 -6.29 -26.29 2.65
C GLN A 46 -7.61 -26.60 3.36
N LEU A 47 -7.95 -27.89 3.46
CA LEU A 47 -9.27 -28.46 3.81
C LEU A 47 -9.94 -27.98 5.11
N VAL A 48 -9.28 -27.15 5.93
CA VAL A 48 -9.87 -26.39 7.03
C VAL A 48 -8.99 -25.15 7.29
N ALA A 49 -9.54 -23.94 7.20
CA ALA A 49 -8.81 -22.74 7.59
C ALA A 49 -8.54 -22.78 9.10
N SER A 50 -7.28 -22.61 9.51
CA SER A 50 -6.95 -22.55 10.94
C SER A 50 -7.45 -21.23 11.57
N PRO A 51 -7.81 -21.21 12.86
CA PRO A 51 -8.18 -19.98 13.56
C PRO A 51 -7.10 -18.89 13.46
N SER A 52 -5.82 -19.27 13.44
CA SER A 52 -4.70 -18.37 13.23
C SER A 52 -4.68 -17.76 11.83
N GLN A 53 -5.01 -18.53 10.79
CA GLN A 53 -5.06 -18.03 9.40
C GLN A 53 -6.22 -17.04 9.21
N GLU A 54 -7.40 -17.33 9.77
CA GLU A 54 -8.53 -16.41 9.69
C GLU A 54 -8.21 -15.08 10.41
N ASN A 55 -7.61 -15.14 11.60
CA ASN A 55 -7.16 -13.93 12.31
C ASN A 55 -6.11 -13.14 11.52
N ALA A 56 -5.12 -13.81 10.92
CA ALA A 56 -4.12 -13.16 10.07
C ALA A 56 -4.74 -12.49 8.84
N LYS A 57 -5.72 -13.15 8.21
CA LYS A 57 -6.49 -12.61 7.09
C LYS A 57 -7.27 -11.36 7.51
N ILE A 58 -7.98 -11.39 8.62
CA ILE A 58 -8.73 -10.24 9.14
C ILE A 58 -7.79 -9.07 9.46
N ASN A 59 -6.63 -9.33 10.07
CA ASN A 59 -5.66 -8.28 10.37
C ASN A 59 -5.10 -7.66 9.10
N TYR A 60 -4.73 -8.46 8.10
CA TYR A 60 -4.27 -7.96 6.81
C TYR A 60 -5.35 -7.11 6.11
N LEU A 61 -6.62 -7.52 6.14
CA LEU A 61 -7.72 -6.72 5.58
C LEU A 61 -7.84 -5.36 6.28
N LYS A 62 -7.70 -5.32 7.61
CA LYS A 62 -7.68 -4.06 8.37
C LYS A 62 -6.50 -3.18 8.01
N GLU A 63 -5.29 -3.75 7.89
CA GLU A 63 -4.10 -3.03 7.44
C GLU A 63 -4.33 -2.40 6.07
N GLN A 64 -4.83 -3.18 5.11
CA GLN A 64 -5.13 -2.71 3.75
C GLN A 64 -6.18 -1.60 3.72
N ASP A 65 -7.24 -1.70 4.53
CA ASP A 65 -8.25 -0.65 4.61
C ASP A 65 -7.70 0.65 5.18
N ILE A 66 -6.84 0.58 6.21
CA ILE A 66 -6.19 1.78 6.77
C ILE A 66 -5.21 2.38 5.75
N GLU A 67 -4.40 1.57 5.07
CA GLU A 67 -3.52 2.03 3.98
C GLU A 67 -4.32 2.75 2.88
N ARG A 68 -5.47 2.21 2.47
CA ARG A 68 -6.37 2.84 1.50
C ARG A 68 -6.99 4.15 1.99
N LEU A 69 -7.20 4.30 3.30
CA LEU A 69 -7.70 5.55 3.87
C LEU A 69 -6.60 6.60 3.96
N LEU A 70 -5.41 6.23 4.42
CA LEU A 70 -4.26 7.13 4.54
C LEU A 70 -3.80 7.63 3.17
N SER A 71 -3.80 6.78 2.15
CA SER A 71 -3.47 7.16 0.77
C SER A 71 -4.46 8.15 0.13
N LYS A 72 -5.65 8.36 0.71
CA LYS A 72 -6.58 9.42 0.26
C LYS A 72 -6.21 10.80 0.80
N ILE A 73 -5.34 10.87 1.81
CA ILE A 73 -4.89 12.14 2.37
C ILE A 73 -4.03 12.84 1.29
N PRO A 74 -4.37 14.08 0.89
CA PRO A 74 -3.57 14.83 -0.06
C PRO A 74 -2.12 14.93 0.39
N GLY A 75 -1.19 14.63 -0.52
CA GLY A 75 0.25 14.64 -0.21
C GLY A 75 0.82 13.30 0.24
N VAL A 76 0.00 12.30 0.58
CA VAL A 76 0.49 10.94 0.81
C VAL A 76 0.79 10.27 -0.52
N ILE A 77 2.06 9.93 -0.74
CA ILE A 77 2.54 9.22 -1.93
C ILE A 77 2.40 7.71 -1.72
N ASP A 78 2.81 7.22 -0.55
CA ASP A 78 2.74 5.81 -0.18
C ASP A 78 2.57 5.67 1.34
N CYS A 79 1.99 4.57 1.78
CA CYS A 79 1.86 4.27 3.19
C CYS A 79 1.87 2.76 3.44
N SER A 80 2.43 2.35 4.58
CA SER A 80 2.38 0.96 5.03
C SER A 80 1.99 0.89 6.50
N VAL A 81 1.08 -0.02 6.82
CA VAL A 81 0.52 -0.20 8.17
C VAL A 81 0.76 -1.63 8.63
N SER A 82 1.24 -1.77 9.86
CA SER A 82 1.32 -3.07 10.54
C SER A 82 0.57 -3.01 11.86
N LEU A 83 -0.35 -3.96 12.06
CA LEU A 83 -1.20 -4.06 13.25
C LEU A 83 -0.76 -5.24 14.11
N ASN A 84 -0.59 -4.96 15.41
CA ASN A 84 -0.48 -5.98 16.44
C ASN A 84 -1.78 -5.99 17.27
N VAL A 85 -2.70 -6.89 16.92
CA VAL A 85 -3.99 -7.04 17.61
C VAL A 85 -3.88 -8.18 18.62
N ASN A 86 -3.82 -7.83 19.89
CA ASN A 86 -3.80 -8.79 20.99
C ASN A 86 -5.22 -8.99 21.54
N ASN A 87 -5.68 -10.24 21.57
CA ASN A 87 -6.99 -10.61 22.13
C ASN A 87 -6.95 -10.80 23.66
N ASN A 88 -5.76 -10.78 24.26
CA ASN A 88 -5.57 -10.92 25.69
C ASN A 88 -5.35 -9.52 26.30
N GLU A 89 -6.08 -9.19 27.37
CA GLU A 89 -6.02 -7.89 28.06
C GLU A 89 -4.64 -7.53 28.62
N SER A 90 -3.69 -8.47 28.60
CA SER A 90 -2.35 -8.31 29.15
C SER A 90 -1.41 -7.48 28.25
N GLN A 91 -1.71 -7.31 26.96
CA GLN A 91 -0.96 -6.41 26.08
C GLN A 91 -1.91 -5.52 25.26
N PRO A 92 -1.65 -4.20 25.19
CA PRO A 92 -2.46 -3.32 24.35
C PRO A 92 -2.27 -3.66 22.87
N SER A 93 -3.33 -3.48 22.10
CA SER A 93 -3.20 -3.48 20.63
C SER A 93 -2.35 -2.29 20.19
N SER A 94 -1.45 -2.51 19.24
CA SER A 94 -0.50 -1.50 18.76
C SER A 94 -0.51 -1.43 17.23
N ALA A 95 -0.16 -0.28 16.68
CA ALA A 95 -0.03 -0.08 15.24
C ALA A 95 1.27 0.64 14.92
N ALA A 96 1.97 0.20 13.88
CA ALA A 96 3.10 0.90 13.28
C ALA A 96 2.69 1.40 11.90
N VAL A 97 2.94 2.68 11.63
CA VAL A 97 2.55 3.35 10.39
C VAL A 97 3.76 4.04 9.78
N LEU A 98 4.06 3.72 8.53
CA LEU A 98 5.01 4.44 7.69
C LEU A 98 4.23 5.25 6.65
N VAL A 99 4.56 6.53 6.50
CA VAL A 99 3.97 7.42 5.50
C VAL A 99 5.10 8.10 4.72
N ILE A 100 5.05 7.98 3.39
CA ILE A 100 5.90 8.71 2.47
C ILE A 100 5.03 9.82 1.87
N SER A 101 5.41 11.07 2.09
CA SER A 101 4.67 12.23 1.60
C SER A 101 5.44 13.02 0.55
N SER A 102 4.72 13.79 -0.26
CA SER A 102 5.34 14.75 -1.18
C SER A 102 5.90 15.94 -0.38
N PRO A 103 7.08 16.45 -0.75
CA PRO A 103 7.69 17.57 -0.05
C PRO A 103 6.87 18.87 -0.15
N GLU A 104 5.95 18.96 -1.12
CA GLU A 104 5.09 20.14 -1.33
C GLU A 104 3.91 20.19 -0.34
N VAL A 105 3.54 19.07 0.28
CA VAL A 105 2.52 19.00 1.32
C VAL A 105 3.22 18.71 2.63
N ASN A 106 3.61 19.79 3.32
CA ASN A 106 4.06 19.67 4.70
C ASN A 106 2.85 19.25 5.55
N LEU A 107 2.75 17.97 5.92
CA LEU A 107 1.87 17.51 7.00
C LEU A 107 2.47 18.03 8.32
N ALA A 108 2.45 19.35 8.51
CA ALA A 108 2.83 19.93 9.78
C ALA A 108 1.86 19.39 10.83
N PRO A 109 2.34 18.84 11.95
CA PRO A 109 1.46 18.49 13.05
C PRO A 109 0.85 19.79 13.56
N SER A 110 -0.44 19.97 13.31
CA SER A 110 -1.23 20.98 14.02
C SER A 110 -1.31 20.53 15.48
N VAL A 111 -0.33 20.96 16.27
CA VAL A 111 -0.35 20.91 17.74
C VAL A 111 -1.42 21.83 18.28
#